data_AF-A0A7G5YZB5-F1
#
_entry.id   AF-A0A7G5YZB5-F1
#
_cell.length_a   1.000
_cell.length_b   1.000
_cell.length_c   1.000
_cell.angle_alpha   90.00
_cell.angle_beta   90.00
_cell.angle_gamma   90.00
#
_symmetry.space_group_name_H-M   'P 1'
#
loop_
_entity.id
_entity.type
_entity.pdbx_description
1 polymer ?
#
loop_
_entity_poly.entity_id
_entity_poly.type
_entity_poly.pdbx_seq_one_letter_code
_entity_poly.pdbx_strand_id
1 'polypeptide(L)'
;MATKKWPEIPKDAIRWVRSVFAEANRKATERLINVPNIRETSLDDGLIEAITPLSAPRLLPSGAVVELQVHNIGGLRRVGKWETADIAILVFIYDHNQLVAQKIGLLQSKRLYPLNGDVDDADPLGFAYGMNAFLHRQPGSPLGILRRKFEFDESSVYGALHAGDKQVEVIDDFNKQFGEAIYYLFYNPPDLPSTMHYPATELRTVTEPPLGCRVFTADEVHAVLDTLDNGHNPSIGELQTEAELSNWRLETWVADLLLACKVGQQFDETREELVSRLIERRSGPIGAAIAVSIALPQEG
;
A
#
# COMPACT_ATOMS: atom_id res chain seq x y z
N MET A 1 1.93 21.83 23.29
CA MET A 1 2.83 22.67 22.48
C MET A 1 2.19 22.87 21.12
N ALA A 2 2.34 24.05 20.51
CA ALA A 2 1.75 24.31 19.18
C ALA A 2 2.38 23.38 18.15
N THR A 3 1.57 22.69 17.35
CA THR A 3 2.01 21.96 16.15
C THR A 3 2.86 22.91 15.30
N LYS A 4 4.15 22.60 15.12
CA LYS A 4 5.02 23.39 14.25
C LYS A 4 4.41 23.41 12.85
N LYS A 5 4.41 24.59 12.22
CA LYS A 5 3.94 24.75 10.84
C LYS A 5 4.73 23.81 9.94
N TRP A 6 4.03 23.06 9.08
CA TRP A 6 4.69 22.18 8.12
C TRP A 6 5.58 23.00 7.17
N PRO A 7 6.87 22.63 6.98
CA PRO A 7 7.77 23.37 6.10
C PRO A 7 7.33 23.32 4.64
N GLU A 8 7.71 24.34 3.86
CA GLU A 8 7.52 24.31 2.42
C GLU A 8 8.58 23.41 1.78
N ILE A 9 8.13 22.34 1.13
CA ILE A 9 9.00 21.38 0.45
C ILE A 9 9.24 21.84 -1.00
N PRO A 10 10.50 21.86 -1.47
CA PRO A 10 10.81 22.21 -2.86
C PRO A 10 10.05 21.35 -3.89
N LYS A 11 9.58 22.00 -4.96
CA LYS A 11 8.73 21.35 -5.99
C LYS A 11 9.42 20.19 -6.70
N ASP A 12 10.74 20.26 -6.85
CA ASP A 12 11.53 19.19 -7.47
C ASP A 12 11.70 17.98 -6.54
N ALA A 13 11.75 18.17 -5.22
CA ALA A 13 11.68 17.09 -4.24
C ALA A 13 10.34 16.35 -4.31
N ILE A 14 9.22 17.09 -4.32
CA ILE A 14 7.88 16.53 -4.51
C ILE A 14 7.81 15.76 -5.84
N ARG A 15 8.31 16.34 -6.93
CA ARG A 15 8.31 15.69 -8.26
C ARG A 15 9.15 14.42 -8.29
N TRP A 16 10.31 14.43 -7.64
CA TRP A 16 11.17 13.26 -7.58
C TRP A 16 10.48 12.13 -6.80
N VAL A 17 9.95 12.40 -5.61
CA VAL A 17 9.20 11.40 -4.83
C VAL A 17 8.00 10.87 -5.62
N ARG A 18 7.25 11.75 -6.31
CA ARG A 18 6.16 11.32 -7.21
C ARG A 18 6.65 10.32 -8.26
N SER A 19 7.79 10.57 -8.90
CA SER A 19 8.33 9.67 -9.92
C SER A 19 8.73 8.30 -9.36
N VAL A 20 9.25 8.25 -8.14
CA VAL A 20 9.60 6.98 -7.46
C VAL A 20 8.34 6.15 -7.24
N PHE A 21 7.31 6.75 -6.65
CA PHE A 21 6.06 6.03 -6.38
C PHE A 21 5.26 5.71 -7.64
N ALA A 22 5.39 6.51 -8.71
CA ALA A 22 4.78 6.20 -10.00
C ALA A 22 5.40 4.94 -10.62
N GLU A 23 6.72 4.78 -10.54
CA GLU A 23 7.40 3.56 -10.98
C GLU A 23 7.00 2.36 -10.11
N ALA A 24 6.88 2.54 -8.79
CA ALA A 24 6.42 1.48 -7.89
C ALA A 24 4.98 1.05 -8.20
N ASN A 25 4.07 2.01 -8.45
CA ASN A 25 2.70 1.75 -8.88
C ASN A 25 2.67 0.96 -10.20
N ARG A 26 3.44 1.41 -11.20
CA ARG A 26 3.59 0.72 -12.48
C ARG A 26 4.06 -0.72 -12.32
N LYS A 27 5.08 -0.96 -11.47
CA LYS A 27 5.65 -2.29 -11.21
C LYS A 27 4.69 -3.22 -10.46
N ALA A 28 3.99 -2.74 -9.45
CA ALA A 28 2.97 -3.52 -8.76
C ALA A 28 1.81 -3.91 -9.71
N THR A 29 1.38 -2.96 -10.55
CA THR A 29 0.34 -3.20 -11.57
C THR A 29 0.80 -4.22 -12.63
N GLU A 30 2.04 -4.09 -13.12
CA GLU A 30 2.68 -5.03 -14.05
C GLU A 30 2.78 -6.44 -13.45
N ARG A 31 3.08 -6.54 -12.15
CA ARG A 31 3.14 -7.83 -11.44
C ARG A 31 1.75 -8.48 -11.36
N LEU A 32 0.69 -7.74 -11.05
CA LEU A 32 -0.68 -8.25 -10.99
C LEU A 32 -1.15 -8.82 -12.33
N ILE A 33 -0.93 -8.12 -13.46
CA ILE A 33 -1.39 -8.63 -14.76
C ILE A 33 -0.58 -9.80 -15.30
N ASN A 34 0.65 -9.98 -14.81
CA ASN A 34 1.46 -11.14 -15.13
C ASN A 34 1.13 -12.33 -14.22
N VAL A 35 0.68 -12.07 -12.99
CA VAL A 35 0.27 -13.07 -11.99
C VAL A 35 -1.09 -12.69 -11.36
N PRO A 36 -2.23 -12.90 -12.06
CA PRO A 36 -3.54 -12.42 -11.59
C PRO A 36 -4.02 -13.04 -10.26
N ASN A 37 -3.55 -14.25 -9.97
CA ASN A 37 -3.83 -14.95 -8.72
C ASN A 37 -2.79 -14.66 -7.61
N ILE A 38 -1.90 -13.68 -7.79
CA ILE A 38 -0.83 -13.36 -6.86
C ILE A 38 -1.37 -12.97 -5.47
N ARG A 39 -0.61 -13.33 -4.43
CA ARG A 39 -0.85 -12.90 -3.05
C ARG A 39 -0.68 -11.40 -2.88
N GLU A 40 -1.49 -10.85 -1.99
CA GLU A 40 -1.45 -9.43 -1.59
C GLU A 40 -0.07 -9.03 -1.06
N THR A 41 0.47 -9.82 -0.14
CA THR A 41 1.81 -9.58 0.42
C THR A 41 2.92 -9.56 -0.63
N SER A 42 2.76 -10.28 -1.74
CA SER A 42 3.73 -10.27 -2.84
C SER A 42 3.63 -9.02 -3.74
N LEU A 43 2.47 -8.34 -3.72
CA LEU A 43 2.29 -7.03 -4.32
C LEU A 43 2.90 -5.95 -3.43
N ASP A 44 2.73 -6.04 -2.11
CA ASP A 44 3.41 -5.16 -1.14
C ASP A 44 4.93 -5.27 -1.32
N ASP A 45 5.47 -6.49 -1.26
CA ASP A 45 6.90 -6.75 -1.49
C ASP A 45 7.38 -6.18 -2.83
N GLY A 46 6.56 -6.30 -3.88
CA GLY A 46 6.90 -5.78 -5.21
C GLY A 46 6.92 -4.27 -5.30
N LEU A 47 5.99 -3.60 -4.62
CA LEU A 47 5.97 -2.15 -4.50
C LEU A 47 7.24 -1.68 -3.77
N ILE A 48 7.59 -2.33 -2.65
CA ILE A 48 8.77 -2.00 -1.85
C ILE A 48 10.08 -2.28 -2.61
N GLU A 49 10.16 -3.41 -3.32
CA GLU A 49 11.29 -3.79 -4.16
C GLU A 49 11.54 -2.74 -5.27
N ALA A 50 10.47 -2.21 -5.88
CA ALA A 50 10.59 -1.18 -6.92
C ALA A 50 11.17 0.15 -6.41
N ILE A 51 10.98 0.46 -5.12
CA ILE A 51 11.51 1.69 -4.49
C ILE A 51 12.99 1.52 -4.09
N THR A 52 13.39 0.31 -3.69
CA THR A 52 14.71 0.04 -3.09
C THR A 52 15.91 0.55 -3.93
N PRO A 53 15.95 0.40 -5.27
CA PRO A 53 17.04 0.93 -6.09
C PRO A 53 17.17 2.46 -6.07
N LEU A 54 16.13 3.17 -5.65
CA LEU A 54 16.04 4.63 -5.62
C LEU A 54 16.24 5.20 -4.20
N SER A 55 16.74 4.38 -3.27
CA SER A 55 16.98 4.72 -1.86
C SER A 55 18.14 5.69 -1.61
N ALA A 56 19.16 5.65 -2.45
CA ALA A 56 20.36 6.47 -2.25
C ALA A 56 20.05 7.98 -2.19
N PRO A 57 20.70 8.75 -1.30
CA PRO A 57 20.50 10.18 -1.21
C PRO A 57 20.73 10.89 -2.55
N ARG A 58 19.78 11.73 -2.94
CA ARG A 58 19.78 12.46 -4.22
C ARG A 58 19.75 13.96 -3.99
N LEU A 59 20.79 14.64 -4.46
CA LEU A 59 20.81 16.10 -4.58
C LEU A 59 19.95 16.55 -5.77
N LEU A 60 19.08 17.53 -5.53
CA LEU A 60 18.14 18.06 -6.51
C LEU A 60 18.50 19.49 -6.93
N PRO A 61 17.97 19.98 -8.07
CA PRO A 61 18.26 21.33 -8.59
C PRO A 61 18.01 22.48 -7.61
N SER A 62 17.04 22.35 -6.70
CA SER A 62 16.76 23.34 -5.66
C SER A 62 17.85 23.41 -4.57
N GLY A 63 18.78 22.44 -4.54
CA GLY A 63 19.72 22.25 -3.44
C GLY A 63 19.20 21.30 -2.36
N ALA A 64 17.94 20.87 -2.43
CA ALA A 64 17.40 19.88 -1.52
C ALA A 64 18.06 18.50 -1.71
N VAL A 65 18.18 17.74 -0.63
CA VAL A 65 18.59 16.33 -0.68
C VAL A 65 17.42 15.48 -0.23
N VAL A 66 17.08 14.46 -1.02
CA VAL A 66 16.06 13.48 -0.65
C VAL A 66 16.69 12.10 -0.55
N GLU A 67 16.42 11.40 0.54
CA GLU A 67 16.80 10.02 0.79
C GLU A 67 15.55 9.20 1.07
N LEU A 68 15.50 7.97 0.55
CA LEU A 68 14.47 7.01 0.91
C LEU A 68 15.13 5.84 1.63
N GLN A 69 14.64 5.49 2.81
CA GLN A 69 15.07 4.29 3.51
C GLN A 69 13.93 3.29 3.52
N VAL A 70 14.24 2.05 3.14
CA VAL A 70 13.26 0.99 3.05
C VAL A 70 13.60 -0.07 4.09
N HIS A 71 12.63 -0.36 4.95
CA HIS A 71 12.70 -1.43 5.93
C HIS A 71 11.58 -2.43 5.65
N ASN A 72 11.94 -3.58 5.08
CA ASN A 72 11.01 -4.69 4.90
C ASN A 72 11.29 -5.75 5.97
N ILE A 73 10.33 -6.00 6.86
CA ILE A 73 10.44 -7.05 7.89
C ILE A 73 9.97 -8.40 7.31
N GLY A 74 9.42 -8.40 6.10
CA GLY A 74 8.70 -9.49 5.48
C GLY A 74 7.32 -9.63 6.12
N GLY A 75 6.33 -10.08 5.34
CA GLY A 75 5.02 -10.47 5.84
C GLY A 75 5.12 -11.69 6.76
N LEU A 76 5.68 -11.52 7.97
CA LEU A 76 5.70 -12.53 9.00
C LEU A 76 4.26 -12.69 9.46
N ARG A 77 3.59 -13.73 8.96
CA ARG A 77 2.25 -14.16 9.38
C ARG A 77 2.20 -14.19 10.91
N ARG A 78 1.54 -13.20 11.51
CA ARG A 78 1.51 -13.04 12.96
C ARG A 78 0.47 -13.98 13.52
N VAL A 79 0.92 -14.98 14.28
CA VAL A 79 0.02 -15.85 15.05
C VAL A 79 -0.67 -14.99 16.12
N GLY A 80 -1.93 -14.63 15.87
CA GLY A 80 -2.87 -14.17 16.89
C GLY A 80 -2.92 -12.67 17.20
N LYS A 81 -2.38 -11.77 16.36
CA LYS A 81 -2.57 -10.31 16.52
C LYS A 81 -2.84 -9.64 15.17
N TRP A 82 -3.91 -8.84 15.13
CA TRP A 82 -4.37 -8.11 13.95
C TRP A 82 -3.31 -7.15 13.42
N GLU A 83 -3.18 -7.11 12.09
CA GLU A 83 -2.37 -6.15 11.34
C GLU A 83 -3.23 -4.89 11.10
N THR A 84 -2.71 -3.74 11.50
CA THR A 84 -3.44 -2.46 11.47
C THR A 84 -3.16 -1.68 10.19
N ALA A 85 -2.00 -1.89 9.58
CA ALA A 85 -1.62 -1.36 8.27
C ALA A 85 -0.48 -2.21 7.70
N ASP A 86 -0.40 -2.41 6.40
CA ASP A 86 0.67 -3.24 5.80
C ASP A 86 1.95 -2.43 5.51
N ILE A 87 1.80 -1.14 5.15
CA ILE A 87 2.92 -0.27 4.78
C ILE A 87 2.86 1.07 5.56
N ALA A 88 3.96 1.42 6.24
CA ALA A 88 4.16 2.75 6.79
C ALA A 88 4.97 3.64 5.84
N ILE A 89 4.57 4.90 5.71
CA ILE A 89 5.34 5.96 5.06
C ILE A 89 5.60 7.06 6.08
N LEU A 90 6.86 7.14 6.51
CA LEU A 90 7.37 8.16 7.43
C LEU A 90 7.99 9.29 6.61
N VAL A 91 7.75 10.52 7.02
CA VAL A 91 8.32 11.72 6.38
C VAL A 91 9.09 12.49 7.43
N PHE A 92 10.35 12.80 7.17
CA PHE A 92 11.23 13.58 8.03
C PHE A 92 11.76 14.77 7.26
N ILE A 93 11.55 15.98 7.78
CA ILE A 93 12.04 17.22 7.16
C ILE A 93 13.14 17.79 8.04
N TYR A 94 14.31 17.97 7.44
CA TYR A 94 15.48 18.54 8.06
C TYR A 94 15.72 19.94 7.54
N ASP A 95 15.94 20.87 8.45
CA ASP A 95 16.55 22.17 8.15
C ASP A 95 17.98 22.12 8.69
N HIS A 96 18.96 22.14 7.79
CA HIS A 96 20.35 21.83 8.10
C HIS A 96 20.50 20.50 8.87
N ASN A 97 20.99 20.54 10.12
CA ASN A 97 21.20 19.37 10.97
C ASN A 97 20.06 19.17 12.00
N GLN A 98 18.93 19.84 11.82
CA GLN A 98 17.82 19.81 12.76
C GLN A 98 16.57 19.20 12.11
N LEU A 99 16.00 18.19 12.76
CA LEU A 99 14.67 17.69 12.42
C LEU A 99 13.63 18.75 12.79
N VAL A 100 12.97 19.34 11.79
CA VAL A 100 12.01 20.44 11.98
C VAL A 100 10.56 19.98 11.89
N ALA A 101 10.29 18.88 11.18
CA ALA A 101 8.96 18.27 11.10
C ALA A 101 9.05 16.78 10.81
N GLN A 102 8.05 16.03 11.27
CA GLN A 102 7.87 14.62 10.94
C GLN A 102 6.39 14.26 10.86
N LYS A 103 6.07 13.27 10.03
CA LYS A 103 4.70 12.81 9.78
C LYS A 103 4.70 11.33 9.39
N ILE A 104 3.59 10.67 9.65
CA ILE A 104 3.33 9.30 9.24
C ILE A 104 2.02 9.20 8.48
N GLY A 105 2.03 8.39 7.42
CA GLY A 105 0.85 7.85 6.77
C GLY A 105 0.97 6.34 6.70
N LEU A 106 -0.14 5.64 6.85
CA LEU A 106 -0.22 4.19 6.93
C LEU A 106 -1.16 3.70 5.82
N LEU A 107 -0.78 2.62 5.16
CA LEU A 107 -1.55 2.00 4.08
C LEU A 107 -1.88 0.57 4.48
N GLN A 108 -3.18 0.26 4.60
CA GLN A 108 -3.69 -1.10 4.60
C GLN A 108 -3.95 -1.49 3.15
N SER A 109 -3.15 -2.39 2.61
CA SER A 109 -3.30 -2.83 1.23
C SER A 109 -4.40 -3.87 1.08
N LYS A 110 -5.02 -3.88 -0.09
CA LYS A 110 -6.00 -4.87 -0.55
C LYS A 110 -5.83 -5.10 -2.04
N ARG A 111 -5.94 -6.34 -2.50
CA ARG A 111 -5.89 -6.65 -3.95
C ARG A 111 -7.26 -6.94 -4.55
N LEU A 112 -7.46 -6.56 -5.81
CA LEU A 112 -8.67 -6.89 -6.57
C LEU A 112 -8.68 -8.38 -6.97
N TYR A 113 -9.82 -9.05 -6.80
CA TYR A 113 -9.97 -10.46 -7.15
C TYR A 113 -10.49 -10.61 -8.57
N PRO A 114 -9.95 -11.56 -9.36
CA PRO A 114 -10.53 -11.90 -10.66
C PRO A 114 -11.92 -12.53 -10.47
N LEU A 115 -12.81 -12.37 -11.45
CA LEU A 115 -14.20 -12.87 -11.39
C LEU A 115 -14.32 -14.39 -11.19
N ASN A 116 -13.30 -15.14 -11.58
CA ASN A 116 -13.26 -16.59 -11.38
C ASN A 116 -12.92 -16.99 -9.93
N GLY A 117 -12.59 -16.03 -9.06
CA GLY A 117 -12.20 -16.25 -7.66
C GLY A 117 -10.90 -17.05 -7.48
N ASP A 118 -10.16 -17.32 -8.56
CA ASP A 118 -8.96 -18.15 -8.54
C ASP A 118 -7.78 -17.32 -8.05
N VAL A 119 -7.56 -17.42 -6.74
CA VAL A 119 -6.61 -16.63 -5.99
C VAL A 119 -5.73 -17.58 -5.18
N ASP A 120 -4.43 -17.33 -5.14
CA ASP A 120 -3.52 -18.03 -4.24
C ASP A 120 -3.66 -17.46 -2.82
N ASP A 121 -4.82 -17.70 -2.21
CA ASP A 121 -5.02 -17.39 -0.80
C ASP A 121 -4.23 -18.38 0.05
N ALA A 122 -3.60 -17.85 1.09
CA ALA A 122 -2.68 -18.64 1.89
C ALA A 122 -3.44 -19.70 2.69
N ASP A 123 -3.47 -20.94 2.17
CA ASP A 123 -3.95 -22.13 2.87
C ASP A 123 -3.26 -22.25 4.25
N PRO A 124 -4.02 -22.30 5.36
CA PRO A 124 -3.47 -22.52 6.70
C PRO A 124 -2.60 -23.78 6.79
N LEU A 125 -2.95 -24.85 6.06
CA LEU A 125 -2.15 -26.10 6.01
C LEU A 125 -0.85 -25.89 5.24
N GLY A 126 -0.90 -25.31 4.04
CA GLY A 126 0.29 -24.95 3.25
C GLY A 126 1.30 -24.08 4.03
N PHE A 127 0.81 -23.17 4.87
CA PHE A 127 1.66 -22.38 5.75
C PHE A 127 2.26 -23.17 6.92
N ALA A 128 1.50 -24.08 7.53
CA ALA A 128 2.02 -24.96 8.57
C ALA A 128 3.14 -25.87 8.04
N TYR A 129 3.07 -26.26 6.76
CA TYR A 129 4.15 -27.00 6.09
C TYR A 129 5.35 -26.11 5.72
N GLY A 130 5.15 -24.80 5.51
CA GLY A 130 6.21 -23.88 5.09
C GLY A 130 6.90 -24.37 3.81
N MET A 131 8.24 -24.37 3.78
CA MET A 131 8.99 -24.91 2.65
C MET A 131 8.71 -26.41 2.38
N ASN A 132 8.19 -27.17 3.35
CA ASN A 132 7.85 -28.58 3.14
C ASN A 132 6.68 -28.78 2.17
N ALA A 133 5.87 -27.74 1.91
CA ALA A 133 4.86 -27.79 0.85
C ALA A 133 5.47 -28.07 -0.54
N PHE A 134 6.73 -27.64 -0.78
CA PHE A 134 7.43 -27.96 -2.02
C PHE A 134 7.82 -29.45 -2.13
N LEU A 135 7.99 -30.12 -0.98
CA LEU A 135 8.31 -31.55 -0.91
C LEU A 135 7.05 -32.43 -1.03
N HIS A 136 5.89 -31.90 -0.63
CA HIS A 136 4.60 -32.58 -0.66
C HIS A 136 3.66 -31.97 -1.70
N ARG A 137 4.02 -32.10 -2.99
CA ARG A 137 3.17 -31.63 -4.08
C ARG A 137 1.88 -32.44 -4.16
N GLN A 138 0.73 -31.75 -4.25
CA GLN A 138 -0.53 -32.43 -4.52
C GLN A 138 -0.49 -33.08 -5.94
N PRO A 139 -1.10 -34.26 -6.12
CA PRO A 139 -1.10 -34.96 -7.41
C PRO A 139 -1.79 -34.17 -8.54
N GLY A 140 -2.78 -33.35 -8.20
CA GLY A 140 -3.41 -32.42 -9.13
C GLY A 140 -2.54 -31.19 -9.33
N SER A 141 -1.89 -31.07 -10.50
CA SER A 141 -1.12 -29.87 -10.82
C SER A 141 -2.05 -28.76 -11.35
N PRO A 142 -1.97 -27.53 -10.82
CA PRO A 142 -2.56 -26.35 -11.47
C PRO A 142 -2.14 -26.21 -12.94
N LEU A 143 -0.94 -26.69 -13.30
CA LEU A 143 -0.42 -26.72 -14.67
C LEU A 143 -1.26 -27.59 -15.61
N GLY A 144 -2.03 -28.54 -15.07
CA GLY A 144 -2.95 -29.39 -15.84
C GLY A 144 -4.23 -28.67 -16.26
N ILE A 145 -4.54 -27.51 -15.67
CA ILE A 145 -5.67 -26.66 -16.10
C ILE A 145 -5.20 -25.81 -17.28
N LEU A 146 -5.17 -26.47 -18.45
CA LEU A 146 -4.89 -25.82 -19.72
C LEU A 146 -6.04 -24.84 -20.02
N ARG A 147 -5.76 -23.53 -20.05
CA ARG A 147 -6.70 -22.41 -20.34
C ARG A 147 -7.44 -21.84 -19.12
N ARG A 148 -6.70 -21.32 -18.14
CA ARG A 148 -7.31 -20.41 -17.15
C ARG A 148 -7.53 -19.04 -17.77
N LYS A 149 -8.67 -18.43 -17.45
CA LYS A 149 -9.04 -17.07 -17.83
C LYS A 149 -9.30 -16.31 -16.54
N PHE A 150 -8.58 -15.21 -16.35
CA PHE A 150 -8.78 -14.26 -15.27
C PHE A 150 -9.40 -13.01 -15.87
N GLU A 151 -10.53 -12.58 -15.33
CA GLU A 151 -11.29 -11.42 -15.81
C GLU A 151 -11.44 -10.45 -14.66
N PHE A 152 -11.30 -9.17 -14.96
CA PHE A 152 -11.55 -8.08 -14.03
C PHE A 152 -12.51 -7.09 -14.68
N ASP A 153 -13.54 -6.69 -13.96
CA ASP A 153 -14.46 -5.62 -14.35
C ASP A 153 -14.92 -4.84 -13.11
N GLU A 154 -15.89 -3.95 -13.27
CA GLU A 154 -16.41 -3.12 -12.18
C GLU A 154 -17.06 -3.96 -11.05
N SER A 155 -17.47 -5.19 -11.33
CA SER A 155 -18.03 -6.13 -10.33
C SER A 155 -16.96 -6.95 -9.59
N SER A 156 -15.69 -6.87 -10.00
CA SER A 156 -14.60 -7.48 -9.26
C SER A 156 -14.49 -6.90 -7.85
N VAL A 157 -14.23 -7.78 -6.88
CA VAL A 157 -14.27 -7.44 -5.44
C VAL A 157 -12.89 -7.45 -4.79
N TYR A 158 -12.75 -6.70 -3.70
CA TYR A 158 -11.60 -6.81 -2.80
C TYR A 158 -11.86 -7.93 -1.78
N GLY A 159 -11.62 -9.18 -2.17
CA GLY A 159 -12.06 -10.37 -1.41
C GLY A 159 -11.48 -10.50 0.01
N ALA A 160 -10.37 -9.83 0.32
CA ALA A 160 -9.76 -9.79 1.66
C ALA A 160 -10.30 -8.65 2.56
N LEU A 161 -11.34 -7.95 2.11
CA LEU A 161 -12.04 -6.89 2.85
C LEU A 161 -13.54 -7.19 2.83
N HIS A 162 -14.18 -7.28 3.98
CA HIS A 162 -15.61 -7.56 4.04
C HIS A 162 -16.32 -6.74 5.12
N ALA A 163 -17.62 -6.53 4.93
CA ALA A 163 -18.47 -5.89 5.92
C ALA A 163 -18.45 -6.69 7.24
N GLY A 164 -18.42 -5.98 8.36
CA GLY A 164 -18.34 -6.56 9.71
C GLY A 164 -16.97 -7.14 10.09
N ASP A 165 -15.90 -6.89 9.31
CA ASP A 165 -14.55 -7.28 9.70
C ASP A 165 -14.07 -6.48 10.92
N LYS A 166 -13.47 -7.18 11.90
CA LYS A 166 -12.84 -6.56 13.06
C LYS A 166 -11.66 -5.65 12.67
N GLN A 167 -11.03 -5.86 11.52
CA GLN A 167 -9.99 -4.95 11.02
C GLN A 167 -10.54 -3.53 10.84
N VAL A 168 -11.80 -3.38 10.41
CA VAL A 168 -12.48 -2.07 10.27
C VAL A 168 -12.52 -1.36 11.62
N GLU A 169 -13.06 -2.02 12.65
CA GLU A 169 -13.15 -1.46 14.02
C GLU A 169 -11.77 -1.03 14.57
N VAL A 170 -10.73 -1.84 14.32
CA VAL A 170 -9.36 -1.54 14.78
C VAL A 170 -8.78 -0.31 14.10
N ILE A 171 -8.99 -0.16 12.78
CA ILE A 171 -8.56 1.02 12.02
C ILE A 171 -9.31 2.26 12.51
N ASP A 172 -10.61 2.12 12.73
CA ASP A 172 -11.49 3.18 13.22
C ASP A 172 -11.06 3.72 14.59
N ASP A 173 -10.86 2.81 15.55
CA ASP A 173 -10.40 3.15 16.89
C ASP A 173 -9.01 3.80 16.87
N PHE A 174 -8.15 3.36 15.95
CA PHE A 174 -6.83 3.93 15.78
C PHE A 174 -6.90 5.35 15.22
N ASN A 175 -7.61 5.58 14.11
CA ASN A 175 -7.75 6.90 13.50
C ASN A 175 -8.45 7.88 14.46
N LYS A 176 -9.42 7.43 15.26
CA LYS A 176 -10.05 8.25 16.32
C LYS A 176 -9.06 8.69 17.40
N GLN A 177 -8.12 7.83 17.79
CA GLN A 177 -7.14 8.13 18.85
C GLN A 177 -5.95 8.94 18.33
N PHE A 178 -5.44 8.61 17.15
CA PHE A 178 -4.20 9.16 16.62
C PHE A 178 -4.43 10.36 15.68
N GLY A 179 -5.58 10.42 15.03
CA GLY A 179 -5.85 11.24 13.85
C GLY A 179 -5.83 10.39 12.59
N GLU A 180 -6.36 10.94 11.49
CA GLU A 180 -6.50 10.25 10.20
C GLU A 180 -5.14 9.89 9.60
N ALA A 181 -4.66 8.68 9.89
CA ALA A 181 -3.34 8.21 9.50
C ALA A 181 -3.39 6.93 8.68
N ILE A 182 -4.41 6.09 8.83
CA ILE A 182 -4.58 4.86 8.05
C ILE A 182 -5.52 5.10 6.87
N TYR A 183 -5.06 4.65 5.70
CA TYR A 183 -5.73 4.71 4.40
C TYR A 183 -5.70 3.33 3.77
N TYR A 184 -6.58 3.05 2.81
CA TYR A 184 -6.55 1.81 2.05
C TYR A 184 -5.76 1.97 0.75
N LEU A 185 -4.88 1.02 0.46
CA LEU A 185 -4.18 0.90 -0.82
C LEU A 185 -4.77 -0.26 -1.63
N PHE A 186 -5.47 0.04 -2.72
CA PHE A 186 -6.04 -0.98 -3.59
C PHE A 186 -5.14 -1.25 -4.80
N TYR A 187 -4.72 -2.50 -4.97
CA TYR A 187 -4.04 -2.99 -6.17
C TYR A 187 -5.04 -3.39 -7.25
N ASN A 188 -4.93 -2.75 -8.41
CA ASN A 188 -5.83 -2.96 -9.55
C ASN A 188 -5.02 -3.21 -10.84
N PRO A 189 -5.64 -3.85 -11.85
CA PRO A 189 -5.09 -3.86 -13.20
C PRO A 189 -4.90 -2.42 -13.75
N PRO A 190 -4.16 -2.25 -14.86
CA PRO A 190 -3.96 -0.93 -15.46
C PRO A 190 -5.28 -0.31 -15.92
N ASP A 191 -6.24 -1.13 -16.34
CA ASP A 191 -7.54 -0.72 -16.86
C ASP A 191 -8.60 -1.78 -16.56
N LEU A 192 -9.87 -1.35 -16.63
CA LEU A 192 -11.06 -2.20 -16.55
C LEU A 192 -11.99 -1.90 -17.73
N PRO A 193 -12.66 -2.92 -18.29
CA PRO A 193 -12.46 -4.34 -18.01
C PRO A 193 -11.12 -4.86 -18.56
N SER A 194 -10.53 -5.88 -17.93
CA SER A 194 -9.30 -6.52 -18.39
C SER A 194 -9.36 -8.05 -18.31
N THR A 195 -8.55 -8.73 -19.12
CA THR A 195 -8.54 -10.20 -19.20
C THR A 195 -7.13 -10.74 -19.41
N MET A 196 -6.79 -11.79 -18.66
CA MET A 196 -5.52 -12.50 -18.76
C MET A 196 -5.74 -13.99 -18.97
N HIS A 197 -4.97 -14.58 -19.89
CA HIS A 197 -5.03 -16.00 -20.22
C HIS A 197 -3.75 -16.70 -19.83
N TYR A 198 -3.90 -17.87 -19.20
CA TYR A 198 -2.82 -18.78 -18.87
C TYR A 198 -2.89 -20.09 -19.68
N PRO A 199 -1.76 -20.61 -20.17
CA PRO A 199 -0.40 -20.07 -20.00
C PRO A 199 -0.20 -18.75 -20.79
N ALA A 200 0.54 -17.82 -20.21
CA ALA A 200 0.93 -16.59 -20.90
C ALA A 200 2.00 -16.90 -21.96
N THR A 201 1.91 -16.27 -23.13
CA THR A 201 2.90 -16.40 -24.21
C THR A 201 4.02 -15.37 -24.11
N GLU A 202 3.78 -14.26 -23.43
CA GLU A 202 4.72 -13.17 -23.24
C GLU A 202 4.50 -12.49 -21.89
N LEU A 203 5.54 -11.81 -21.41
CA LEU A 203 5.45 -10.93 -20.25
C LEU A 203 4.74 -9.64 -20.69
N ARG A 204 3.65 -9.30 -20.00
CA ARG A 204 2.94 -8.04 -20.20
C ARG A 204 3.72 -6.92 -19.53
N THR A 205 3.80 -5.76 -20.17
CA THR A 205 4.44 -4.57 -19.61
C THR A 205 3.41 -3.46 -19.43
N VAL A 206 3.63 -2.61 -18.43
CA VAL A 206 2.77 -1.45 -18.15
C VAL A 206 3.64 -0.20 -18.27
N THR A 207 3.23 0.80 -19.03
CA THR A 207 3.96 2.08 -19.09
C THR A 207 3.43 3.07 -18.06
N GLU A 208 2.15 3.40 -18.15
CA GLU A 208 1.47 4.26 -17.20
C GLU A 208 0.08 3.67 -16.98
N PRO A 209 -0.23 3.11 -15.79
CA PRO A 209 -1.53 2.51 -15.57
C PRO A 209 -2.59 3.60 -15.36
N PRO A 210 -3.65 3.70 -16.19
CA PRO A 210 -4.72 4.66 -15.92
C PRO A 210 -5.40 4.43 -14.57
N LEU A 211 -5.67 3.18 -14.20
CA LEU A 211 -6.22 2.76 -12.92
C LEU A 211 -5.10 2.46 -11.91
N GLY A 212 -4.46 1.28 -11.98
CA GLY A 212 -3.33 0.90 -11.13
C GLY A 212 -3.62 1.00 -9.63
N CYS A 213 -2.59 1.29 -8.84
CA CYS A 213 -2.71 1.41 -7.38
C CYS A 213 -3.49 2.67 -6.99
N ARG A 214 -4.54 2.49 -6.18
CA ARG A 214 -5.41 3.58 -5.70
C ARG A 214 -5.45 3.67 -4.19
N VAL A 215 -5.49 4.89 -3.67
CA VAL A 215 -5.54 5.18 -2.23
C VAL A 215 -6.86 5.84 -1.88
N PHE A 216 -7.51 5.32 -0.85
CA PHE A 216 -8.78 5.81 -0.31
C PHE A 216 -8.68 6.10 1.18
N THR A 217 -9.49 7.03 1.68
CA THR A 217 -9.66 7.24 3.12
C THR A 217 -10.29 6.00 3.76
N ALA A 218 -10.01 5.77 5.04
CA ALA A 218 -10.68 4.71 5.78
C ALA A 218 -12.19 4.97 5.86
N ASP A 219 -12.57 6.21 6.19
CA ASP A 219 -13.97 6.64 6.34
C ASP A 219 -14.83 6.33 5.11
N GLU A 220 -14.36 6.61 3.90
CA GLU A 220 -15.14 6.32 2.68
C GLU A 220 -15.23 4.82 2.39
N VAL A 221 -14.16 4.06 2.61
CA VAL A 221 -14.19 2.60 2.45
C VAL A 221 -15.15 1.98 3.46
N HIS A 222 -15.12 2.44 4.72
CA HIS A 222 -15.99 1.94 5.78
C HIS A 222 -17.44 2.33 5.54
N ALA A 223 -17.71 3.55 5.05
CA ALA A 223 -19.05 3.95 4.65
C ALA A 223 -19.63 3.02 3.57
N VAL A 224 -18.83 2.61 2.58
CA VAL A 224 -19.27 1.61 1.59
C VAL A 224 -19.56 0.27 2.27
N LEU A 225 -18.67 -0.22 3.13
CA LEU A 225 -18.88 -1.48 3.84
C LEU A 225 -20.14 -1.50 4.72
N ASP A 226 -20.49 -0.36 5.33
CA ASP A 226 -21.70 -0.21 6.16
C ASP A 226 -22.99 -0.33 5.34
N THR A 227 -22.94 -0.13 4.03
CA THR A 227 -24.09 -0.35 3.13
C THR A 227 -24.27 -1.80 2.70
N LEU A 228 -23.26 -2.65 2.94
CA LEU A 228 -23.24 -4.04 2.52
C LEU A 228 -23.74 -4.99 3.62
N ASP A 229 -24.32 -6.10 3.21
CA ASP A 229 -24.66 -7.19 4.12
C ASP A 229 -23.38 -7.79 4.74
N ASN A 230 -23.43 -8.14 6.02
CA ASN A 230 -22.29 -8.71 6.75
C ASN A 230 -21.62 -9.86 5.99
N GLY A 231 -20.30 -9.83 5.87
CA GLY A 231 -19.50 -10.80 5.13
C GLY A 231 -19.42 -10.58 3.61
N HIS A 232 -20.13 -9.60 3.04
CA HIS A 232 -19.97 -9.23 1.63
C HIS A 232 -18.71 -8.36 1.43
N ASN A 233 -18.12 -8.49 0.25
CA ASN A 233 -16.94 -7.75 -0.17
C ASN A 233 -17.34 -6.57 -1.05
N PRO A 234 -16.70 -5.40 -0.90
CA PRO A 234 -16.94 -4.28 -1.79
C PRO A 234 -16.31 -4.55 -3.16
N SER A 235 -17.07 -4.22 -4.19
CA SER A 235 -16.58 -4.15 -5.57
C SER A 235 -15.79 -2.87 -5.81
N ILE A 236 -14.95 -2.88 -6.84
CA ILE A 236 -14.28 -1.65 -7.28
C ILE A 236 -15.29 -0.62 -7.81
N GLY A 237 -16.37 -1.05 -8.45
CA GLY A 237 -17.43 -0.14 -8.94
C GLY A 237 -18.14 0.59 -7.81
N GLU A 238 -18.47 -0.10 -6.71
CA GLU A 238 -19.07 0.52 -5.51
C GLU A 238 -18.12 1.55 -4.89
N LEU A 239 -16.84 1.19 -4.68
CA LEU A 239 -15.85 2.11 -4.13
C LEU A 239 -15.61 3.33 -5.02
N GLN A 240 -15.59 3.16 -6.35
CA GLN A 240 -15.41 4.28 -7.29
C GLN A 240 -16.63 5.20 -7.37
N THR A 241 -17.82 4.68 -7.11
CA THR A 241 -19.08 5.44 -7.17
C THR A 241 -19.31 6.23 -5.89
N GLU A 242 -19.05 5.62 -4.74
CA GLU A 242 -19.42 6.17 -3.43
C GLU A 242 -18.30 7.00 -2.79
N ALA A 243 -17.03 6.80 -3.18
CA ALA A 243 -15.92 7.61 -2.67
C ALA A 243 -15.75 8.91 -3.48
N GLU A 244 -16.32 10.00 -2.97
CA GLU A 244 -16.29 11.32 -3.62
C GLU A 244 -14.99 12.10 -3.36
N LEU A 245 -14.36 11.88 -2.20
CA LEU A 245 -13.23 12.65 -1.68
C LEU A 245 -11.90 11.98 -1.99
N SER A 246 -11.87 10.65 -2.08
CA SER A 246 -10.67 9.88 -2.36
C SER A 246 -10.83 8.90 -3.51
N ASN A 247 -9.76 8.78 -4.29
CA ASN A 247 -9.49 7.76 -5.32
C ASN A 247 -8.14 8.16 -5.95
N TRP A 248 -7.16 8.39 -5.09
CA TRP A 248 -5.90 9.00 -5.53
C TRP A 248 -5.00 7.94 -6.11
N ARG A 249 -4.24 8.28 -7.15
CA ARG A 249 -3.10 7.45 -7.53
C ARG A 249 -2.11 7.43 -6.36
N LEU A 250 -1.47 6.29 -6.11
CA LEU A 250 -0.50 6.13 -5.01
C LEU A 250 0.52 7.28 -4.98
N GLU A 251 1.13 7.59 -6.12
CA GLU A 251 2.14 8.64 -6.24
C GLU A 251 1.60 10.05 -5.94
N THR A 252 0.32 10.29 -6.22
CA THR A 252 -0.36 11.55 -5.88
C THR A 252 -0.61 11.62 -4.38
N TRP A 253 -1.12 10.53 -3.77
CA TRP A 253 -1.34 10.52 -2.33
C TRP A 253 -0.03 10.75 -1.55
N VAL A 254 1.06 10.10 -1.94
CA VAL A 254 2.36 10.31 -1.26
C VAL A 254 2.90 11.72 -1.51
N ALA A 255 3.05 12.12 -2.77
CA ALA A 255 3.79 13.34 -3.09
C ALA A 255 2.96 14.62 -2.93
N ASP A 256 1.69 14.60 -3.29
CA ASP A 256 0.84 15.80 -3.36
C ASP A 256 -0.04 15.99 -2.12
N LEU A 257 -0.28 14.91 -1.37
CA LEU A 257 -1.10 14.96 -0.17
C LEU A 257 -0.26 14.77 1.09
N LEU A 258 0.52 13.68 1.20
CA LEU A 258 1.27 13.38 2.41
C LEU A 258 2.43 14.36 2.61
N LEU A 259 3.30 14.53 1.61
CA LEU A 259 4.40 15.50 1.67
C LEU A 259 3.91 16.95 1.77
N ALA A 260 2.75 17.29 1.18
CA ALA A 260 2.15 18.61 1.30
C ALA A 260 1.36 18.81 2.61
N CYS A 261 1.39 17.83 3.51
CA CYS A 261 0.71 17.83 4.81
C CYS A 261 -0.83 18.02 4.73
N LYS A 262 -1.46 17.52 3.66
CA LYS A 262 -2.92 17.46 3.52
C LYS A 262 -3.54 16.20 4.13
N VAL A 263 -2.78 15.10 4.14
CA VAL A 263 -3.18 13.79 4.72
C VAL A 263 -2.10 13.27 5.66
N GLY A 264 -2.42 12.24 6.44
CA GLY A 264 -1.54 11.65 7.44
C GLY A 264 -1.34 12.54 8.67
N GLN A 265 -0.63 12.02 9.67
CA GLN A 265 -0.58 12.63 10.99
C GLN A 265 0.84 13.06 11.38
N GLN A 266 0.98 14.33 11.76
CA GLN A 266 2.22 14.80 12.39
C GLN A 266 2.35 14.19 13.80
N PHE A 267 3.57 13.86 14.18
CA PHE A 267 3.87 13.33 15.50
C PHE A 267 5.14 13.96 16.07
N ASP A 268 5.26 13.98 17.38
CA ASP A 268 6.41 14.46 18.13
C ASP A 268 6.71 13.47 19.28
N GLU A 269 7.66 13.81 20.15
CA GLU A 269 8.03 13.02 21.32
C GLU A 269 6.82 12.64 22.21
N THR A 270 5.75 13.46 22.21
CA THR A 270 4.54 13.16 23.02
C THR A 270 3.68 12.05 22.44
N ARG A 271 3.87 11.74 21.14
CA ARG A 271 3.18 10.68 20.40
C ARG A 271 4.11 9.54 20.01
N GLU A 272 5.38 9.61 20.41
CA GLU A 272 6.40 8.62 20.13
C GLU A 272 5.97 7.25 20.64
N GLU A 273 5.40 7.13 21.84
CA GLU A 273 4.95 5.84 22.35
C GLU A 273 3.87 5.18 21.48
N LEU A 274 2.95 5.97 20.88
CA LEU A 274 1.94 5.44 19.96
C LEU A 274 2.56 4.99 18.63
N VAL A 275 3.52 5.76 18.12
CA VAL A 275 4.26 5.42 16.90
C VAL A 275 5.17 4.20 17.12
N SER A 276 5.85 4.13 18.26
CA SER A 276 6.68 3.00 18.69
C SER A 276 5.86 1.72 18.84
N ARG A 277 4.61 1.80 19.33
CA ARG A 277 3.70 0.63 19.36
C ARG A 277 3.39 0.07 17.98
N LEU A 278 3.43 0.90 16.93
CA LEU A 278 3.20 0.51 15.54
C LEU A 278 4.48 -0.05 14.88
N ILE A 279 5.64 0.56 15.15
CA ILE A 279 6.88 0.33 14.41
C ILE A 279 7.88 -0.58 15.14
N GLU A 280 8.05 -0.45 16.46
CA GLU A 280 9.21 -1.03 17.17
C GLU A 280 9.08 -2.51 17.54
N ARG A 281 7.88 -3.08 17.48
CA ARG A 281 7.74 -4.50 17.80
C ARG A 281 8.17 -5.29 16.56
N ARG A 282 9.12 -6.23 16.71
CA ARG A 282 9.37 -7.32 15.74
C ARG A 282 8.11 -8.14 15.38
N SER A 283 7.03 -7.92 16.13
CA SER A 283 5.67 -8.43 15.97
C SER A 283 4.61 -7.31 15.88
N GLY A 284 5.01 -6.07 15.61
CA GLY A 284 4.17 -4.86 15.57
C GLY A 284 3.43 -4.75 14.25
N PRO A 285 2.26 -4.11 14.21
CA PRO A 285 1.19 -4.30 13.22
C PRO A 285 1.48 -3.88 11.76
N ILE A 286 2.74 -3.74 11.34
CA ILE A 286 3.15 -3.25 10.00
C ILE A 286 4.13 -4.19 9.31
N GLY A 287 3.92 -4.50 8.03
CA GLY A 287 4.74 -5.40 7.21
C GLY A 287 5.98 -4.75 6.60
N ALA A 288 5.89 -3.49 6.20
CA ALA A 288 7.00 -2.71 5.65
C ALA A 288 6.95 -1.22 6.03
N ALA A 289 8.10 -0.55 6.03
CA ALA A 289 8.20 0.89 6.26
C ALA A 289 9.11 1.57 5.24
N ILE A 290 8.69 2.74 4.77
CA ILE A 290 9.45 3.64 3.89
C ILE A 290 9.63 4.96 4.64
N ALA A 291 10.87 5.36 4.92
CA ALA A 291 11.17 6.69 5.43
C ALA A 291 11.63 7.60 4.29
N VAL A 292 10.98 8.75 4.17
CA VAL A 292 11.30 9.82 3.22
C VAL A 292 11.95 10.96 4.00
N SER A 293 13.27 11.07 3.89
CA SER A 293 14.05 12.13 4.54
C SER A 293 14.35 13.23 3.53
N ILE A 294 13.99 14.47 3.85
CA ILE A 294 14.21 15.64 3.00
C ILE A 294 15.00 16.68 3.78
N ALA A 295 16.23 16.94 3.34
CA ALA A 295 16.99 18.10 3.79
C ALA A 295 16.67 19.31 2.90
N LEU A 296 16.17 20.38 3.51
CA LEU A 296 15.85 21.63 2.84
C LEU A 296 17.13 22.31 2.32
N PRO A 297 17.02 23.07 1.21
CA PRO A 297 18.17 23.80 0.68
C PRO A 297 18.63 24.86 1.67
N GLN A 298 19.94 25.10 1.71
CA GLN A 298 20.48 26.22 2.48
C GLN A 298 20.06 27.53 1.80
N GLU A 299 19.40 28.43 2.54
CA GLU A 299 19.29 29.81 2.10
C GLU A 299 20.70 30.40 2.02
N GLY A 300 21.08 30.87 0.83
CA GLY A 300 22.38 31.51 0.56
C GLY A 300 22.46 32.94 1.09
#